data_AF-A0A8T4UYK4-F1
#
_entry.id   AF-A0A8T4UYK4-F1
#
_cell.length_a   1.000
_cell.length_b   1.000
_cell.length_c   1.000
_cell.angle_alpha   90.00
_cell.angle_beta   90.00
_cell.angle_gamma   90.00
#
_symmetry.space_group_name_H-M   'P 1'
#
loop_
_entity.id
_entity.type
_entity.pdbx_description
1 polymer ?
#
loop_
_entity_poly.entity_id
_entity_poly.type
_entity_poly.pdbx_seq_one_letter_code
_entity_poly.pdbx_strand_id
1 'polypeptide(L)'
;MVYARITLDEYANRVLNVIKAKFDLRNKSEAINKFIDMFGDDLVEKEAKDEYLKKIIEIEKKHLQKYGQRKMTLQELDHICDLS
;
A
#
# COMPACT_ATOMS: atom_id res chain seq x y z
N MET A 1 -9.64 15.58 -10.78
CA MET A 1 -8.78 16.09 -11.88
C MET A 1 -8.60 14.98 -12.90
N VAL A 2 -8.77 15.24 -14.20
CA VAL A 2 -8.55 14.24 -15.27
C VAL A 2 -7.30 14.66 -16.05
N TYR A 3 -6.23 13.89 -15.93
CA TYR A 3 -4.92 14.17 -16.54
C TYR A 3 -4.42 12.95 -17.32
N ALA A 4 -5.11 12.54 -18.38
CA ALA A 4 -4.54 11.59 -19.33
C ALA A 4 -5.44 11.42 -20.56
N ARG A 5 -4.85 11.48 -21.76
CA ARG A 5 -5.44 10.90 -22.97
C ARG A 5 -4.62 9.65 -23.30
N ILE A 6 -5.23 8.49 -23.09
CA ILE A 6 -4.59 7.17 -23.29
C ILE A 6 -5.25 6.44 -24.46
N THR A 7 -4.44 5.73 -25.22
CA THR A 7 -4.90 4.80 -26.25
C THR A 7 -4.89 3.40 -25.65
N LEU A 8 -6.04 2.75 -25.64
CA LEU A 8 -6.20 1.39 -25.15
C LEU A 8 -6.41 0.47 -26.35
N ASP A 9 -5.72 -0.66 -26.37
CA ASP A 9 -6.00 -1.72 -27.33
C ASP A 9 -7.33 -2.43 -27.00
N GLU A 10 -7.73 -3.35 -27.86
CA GLU A 10 -9.01 -4.04 -27.72
C GLU A 10 -9.04 -4.94 -26.48
N TYR A 11 -7.91 -5.59 -26.18
CA TYR A 11 -7.76 -6.44 -25.00
C TYR A 11 -7.87 -5.65 -23.70
N ALA A 12 -7.13 -4.54 -23.54
CA ALA A 12 -7.21 -3.69 -22.36
C ALA A 12 -8.61 -3.11 -22.16
N ASN A 13 -9.30 -2.72 -23.23
CA ASN A 13 -10.71 -2.30 -23.13
C ASN A 13 -11.62 -3.41 -22.59
N ARG A 14 -11.41 -4.66 -23.02
CA ARG A 14 -12.19 -5.81 -22.56
C ARG A 14 -11.95 -6.10 -21.08
N VAL A 15 -10.68 -6.10 -20.67
CA VAL A 15 -10.28 -6.28 -19.26
C VAL A 15 -10.88 -5.17 -18.38
N LEU A 16 -10.76 -3.91 -18.79
CA LEU A 16 -11.31 -2.79 -18.03
C LEU A 16 -12.84 -2.84 -17.92
N ASN A 17 -13.55 -3.30 -18.95
CA ASN A 17 -14.99 -3.49 -18.88
C ASN A 17 -15.38 -4.57 -17.86
N VAL A 18 -14.62 -5.68 -17.78
CA VAL A 18 -14.84 -6.74 -16.78
C VAL A 18 -14.61 -6.20 -15.36
N ILE A 19 -13.53 -5.44 -15.15
CA ILE A 19 -13.24 -4.81 -13.85
C ILE A 19 -14.34 -3.80 -13.49
N LYS A 20 -14.76 -2.98 -14.44
CA LYS A 20 -15.83 -2.00 -14.25
C LYS A 20 -17.13 -2.67 -13.79
N ALA A 21 -17.51 -3.77 -14.42
CA ALA A 21 -18.71 -4.53 -14.06
C ALA A 21 -18.54 -5.25 -12.71
N LYS A 22 -17.38 -5.87 -12.45
CA LYS A 22 -17.09 -6.61 -11.22
C LYS A 22 -17.16 -5.74 -9.96
N PHE A 23 -16.75 -4.48 -10.07
CA PHE A 23 -16.70 -3.53 -8.94
C PHE A 23 -17.79 -2.45 -9.02
N ASP A 24 -18.79 -2.60 -9.90
CA ASP A 24 -19.90 -1.66 -10.12
C ASP A 24 -19.45 -0.18 -10.30
N LEU A 25 -18.43 0.02 -11.14
CA LEU A 25 -17.82 1.32 -11.37
C LEU A 25 -18.54 2.10 -12.48
N ARG A 26 -18.60 3.42 -12.36
CA ARG A 26 -19.38 4.29 -13.26
C ARG A 26 -18.64 4.54 -14.57
N ASN A 27 -17.32 4.72 -14.53
CA ASN A 27 -16.53 5.06 -15.70
C ASN A 27 -15.24 4.22 -15.84
N LYS A 28 -14.62 4.27 -17.04
CA LYS A 28 -13.38 3.53 -17.32
C LYS A 28 -12.19 4.07 -16.53
N SER A 29 -12.18 5.37 -16.18
CA SER A 29 -11.11 5.96 -15.37
C SER A 29 -11.09 5.37 -13.96
N GLU A 30 -12.26 5.13 -13.36
CA GLU A 30 -12.40 4.43 -12.08
C GLU A 30 -11.90 2.98 -12.18
N ALA A 31 -12.22 2.29 -13.28
CA ALA A 31 -11.73 0.92 -13.50
C ALA A 31 -10.20 0.87 -13.63
N ILE A 32 -9.59 1.85 -14.31
CA ILE A 32 -8.12 1.99 -14.40
C ILE A 32 -7.53 2.28 -13.02
N ASN A 33 -8.09 3.24 -12.28
CA ASN A 33 -7.62 3.54 -10.93
C ASN A 33 -7.73 2.32 -10.01
N LYS A 34 -8.81 1.54 -10.13
CA LYS A 34 -8.98 0.31 -9.34
C LYS A 34 -7.99 -0.77 -9.76
N PHE A 35 -7.70 -0.90 -11.05
CA PHE A 35 -6.67 -1.79 -11.55
C PHE A 35 -5.29 -1.41 -10.99
N ILE A 36 -4.93 -0.12 -11.03
CA ILE A 36 -3.68 0.39 -10.44
C ILE A 36 -3.69 0.18 -8.93
N ASP A 37 -4.81 0.36 -8.23
CA ASP A 37 -4.93 0.10 -6.79
C ASP A 37 -4.66 -1.38 -6.44
N MET A 38 -5.04 -2.31 -7.32
CA MET A 38 -4.86 -3.76 -7.13
C MET A 38 -3.47 -4.28 -7.47
N PHE A 39 -2.77 -3.64 -8.42
CA PHE A 39 -1.48 -4.13 -8.95
C PHE A 39 -0.32 -3.15 -8.73
N GLY A 40 -0.61 -1.92 -8.31
CA GLY A 40 0.38 -0.86 -8.17
C GLY A 40 1.21 -0.96 -6.90
N ASP A 41 0.71 -1.61 -5.85
CA ASP A 41 1.42 -1.75 -4.57
C ASP A 41 2.76 -2.49 -4.73
N ASP A 42 2.87 -3.39 -5.71
CA ASP A 42 4.12 -4.11 -6.03
C ASP A 42 5.13 -3.25 -6.82
N LEU A 43 4.69 -2.13 -7.42
CA LEU A 43 5.50 -1.27 -8.28
C LEU A 43 5.90 0.03 -7.58
N VAL A 44 4.98 0.60 -6.82
CA VAL A 44 5.13 1.83 -6.05
C VAL A 44 4.32 1.65 -4.79
N GLU A 45 4.99 1.63 -3.62
CA GLU A 45 4.28 1.71 -2.36
C GLU A 45 3.38 2.94 -2.38
N LYS A 46 2.07 2.75 -2.22
CA LYS A 46 1.15 3.87 -2.04
C LYS A 46 1.72 4.75 -0.94
N GLU A 47 1.76 6.07 -1.18
CA GLU A 47 2.13 7.06 -0.17
C GLU A 47 1.49 6.66 1.15
N ALA A 48 2.32 6.54 2.20
CA ALA A 48 1.88 6.07 3.50
C ALA A 48 0.65 6.88 3.90
N LYS A 49 -0.54 6.28 3.79
CA LYS A 49 -1.79 6.95 4.15
C LYS A 49 -1.61 7.45 5.58
N ASP A 50 -2.05 8.67 5.88
CA ASP A 50 -1.95 9.25 7.23
C ASP A 50 -2.44 8.28 8.32
N GLU A 51 -3.38 7.39 7.99
CA GLU A 51 -3.86 6.32 8.86
C GLU A 51 -2.77 5.30 9.26
N TYR A 52 -1.87 4.95 8.35
CA TYR A 52 -0.76 4.04 8.63
C TYR A 52 0.29 4.72 9.52
N LEU A 53 0.60 5.99 9.26
CA LEU A 53 1.46 6.79 10.13
C LEU A 53 0.89 6.89 11.55
N LYS A 54 -0.43 7.16 11.67
CA LYS A 54 -1.12 7.17 12.97
C LYS A 54 -1.02 5.83 13.69
N LYS A 55 -1.19 4.71 12.97
CA LYS A 55 -1.05 3.37 13.56
C LYS A 55 0.37 3.10 14.07
N ILE A 56 1.40 3.46 13.31
CA ILE A 56 2.80 3.30 13.74
C ILE A 56 3.06 4.12 15.01
N ILE A 57 2.63 5.38 15.03
CA ILE A 57 2.79 6.26 16.20
C ILE A 57 2.08 5.69 17.44
N GLU A 58 0.88 5.12 17.28
CA GLU A 58 0.18 4.47 18.38
C GLU A 58 0.90 3.21 18.89
N ILE A 59 1.42 2.38 17.99
CA ILE A 59 2.17 1.17 18.34
C ILE A 59 3.44 1.57 19.11
N GLU A 60 4.17 2.57 18.62
CA GLU A 60 5.36 3.11 19.28
C GLU A 60 5.03 3.61 20.69
N LYS A 61 4.00 4.45 20.83
CA LYS A 61 3.57 4.97 22.14
C LYS A 61 3.20 3.86 23.11
N LYS A 62 2.44 2.85 22.67
CA LYS A 62 2.06 1.70 23.51
C LYS A 62 3.29 0.88 23.93
N HIS A 63 4.23 0.67 23.01
CA HIS A 63 5.47 -0.05 23.30
C HIS A 63 6.34 0.71 24.32
N LEU A 64 6.54 2.02 24.10
CA LEU A 64 7.30 2.88 25.01
C LEU A 64 6.67 2.97 26.40
N GLN A 65 5.34 3.07 26.51
CA GLN A 65 4.66 3.06 27.81
C GLN A 65 4.85 1.73 28.56
N LYS A 66 4.82 0.60 27.85
CA LYS A 66 4.88 -0.72 28.48
C LYS A 66 6.30 -1.16 28.83
N TYR A 67 7.27 -0.87 27.97
CA TYR A 67 8.64 -1.41 28.10
C TYR A 67 9.69 -0.35 28.42
N GLY A 68 9.38 0.95 28.25
CA GLY A 68 10.33 2.05 28.45
C GLY A 68 11.40 2.10 27.37
N GLN A 69 12.42 2.96 27.57
CA GLN A 69 13.58 3.05 26.67
C GLN A 69 14.64 2.02 27.07
N ARG A 70 14.38 0.75 26.77
CA ARG A 70 15.39 -0.30 26.94
C ARG A 70 16.44 -0.16 25.85
N LYS A 71 17.70 -0.09 26.25
CA LYS A 71 18.82 -0.20 25.32
C LYS A 71 19.13 -1.67 25.11
N MET A 72 19.55 -2.01 23.91
CA MET A 72 20.22 -3.28 23.62
C MET A 72 21.50 -3.00 22.86
N THR A 73 22.44 -3.92 22.98
CA THR A 73 23.69 -3.92 22.21
C THR A 73 23.45 -4.50 20.81
N LEU A 74 24.35 -4.21 19.86
CA LEU A 74 24.28 -4.76 18.51
C LEU A 74 24.38 -6.30 18.52
N GLN A 75 25.17 -6.86 19.44
CA GLN A 75 25.30 -8.31 19.61
C GLN A 75 24.00 -8.98 20.07
N GLU A 76 23.26 -8.33 20.98
CA GLU A 76 21.95 -8.81 21.42
C GLU A 76 20.90 -8.71 20.30
N LEU A 77 20.97 -7.67 19.47
CA LEU A 77 20.09 -7.51 18.31
C LEU A 77 20.32 -8.62 17.27
N ASP A 78 21.58 -8.89 16.92
CA ASP A 78 21.95 -9.92 15.94
C ASP A 78 21.49 -11.32 16.37
N HIS A 79 21.53 -11.60 17.68
CA HIS A 79 21.05 -12.86 18.24
C HIS A 79 19.52 -12.99 18.18
N ILE A 80 18.76 -11.91 18.34
CA ILE A 80 17.29 -11.91 18.28
C ILE A 80 16.79 -12.04 16.84
N CYS A 81 17.53 -11.47 15.88
CA CYS A 81 17.17 -11.48 14.47
C CYS A 81 17.64 -12.72 13.69
N ASP A 82 18.22 -13.72 14.37
CA ASP A 82 18.82 -14.91 13.76
C ASP A 82 19.78 -14.55 12.58
N LEU A 83 20.50 -13.44 12.72
CA LEU A 83 21.46 -12.95 11.72
C LEU A 83 22.86 -13.55 11.93
N SER A 84 22.99 -14.55 12.81
CA SER A 84 24.23 -15.22 13.21
C SER A 84 24.20 -16.71 12.91
#